data_AF-A0A094J5A7-F1
#
_entry.id   AF-A0A094J5A7-F1
#
_cell.length_a   1.000
_cell.length_b   1.000
_cell.length_c   1.000
_cell.angle_alpha   90.00
_cell.angle_beta   90.00
_cell.angle_gamma   90.00
#
_symmetry.space_group_name_H-M   'P 1'
#
loop_
_entity.id
_entity.type
_entity.pdbx_description
1 polymer ?
#
loop_
_entity_poly.entity_id
_entity_poly.type
_entity_poly.pdbx_seq_one_letter_code
_entity_poly.pdbx_strand_id
1 'polypeptide(L)' 'MEICNICGIEMILERHHIVSRSKGGGNENSNICEICPNCHVLVHRGEIIVDGWYHSTGGYILVLSEDESLKDRCWIVGKD' A
#
# COMPACT_ATOMS: atom_id res chain seq x y z
N MET A 1 4.72 10.68 -15.95
CA MET A 1 5.15 9.75 -14.88
C MET A 1 4.49 10.26 -13.61
N GLU A 2 4.27 9.40 -12.62
CA GLU A 2 3.49 9.73 -11.43
C GLU A 2 4.36 9.60 -10.16
N ILE A 3 3.94 10.23 -9.08
CA ILE A 3 4.69 10.25 -7.80
C ILE A 3 4.26 9.07 -6.93
N CYS A 4 5.21 8.21 -6.55
CA CYS A 4 4.95 7.07 -5.65
C CYS A 4 4.36 7.55 -4.31
N ASN A 5 3.22 6.97 -3.90
CA ASN A 5 2.54 7.37 -2.66
C ASN A 5 3.36 7.06 -1.38
N ILE A 6 4.42 6.24 -1.47
CA ILE A 6 5.27 5.85 -0.33
C ILE A 6 6.57 6.65 -0.30
N CYS A 7 7.35 6.66 -1.39
CA CYS A 7 8.70 7.24 -1.38
C CYS A 7 8.81 8.60 -2.08
N GLY A 8 7.75 9.09 -2.73
CA GLY A 8 7.74 10.40 -3.39
C GLY A 8 8.57 10.50 -4.68
N ILE A 9 9.13 9.39 -5.17
CA ILE A 9 9.91 9.36 -6.41
C ILE A 9 8.96 9.31 -7.62
N GLU A 10 9.22 10.14 -8.63
CA GLU A 10 8.48 10.15 -9.89
C GLU A 10 8.94 9.03 -10.82
N MET A 11 8.05 8.11 -11.17
CA MET A 11 8.32 7.01 -12.11
C MET A 11 7.03 6.33 -12.60
N ILE A 12 7.14 5.15 -13.22
CA ILE A 12 6.00 4.28 -13.52
C ILE A 12 5.54 3.61 -12.22
N LEU A 13 4.25 3.69 -11.93
CA LEU A 13 3.65 3.15 -10.71
C LEU A 13 2.79 1.91 -11.01
N GLU A 14 2.58 1.12 -9.97
CA GLU A 14 1.75 -0.07 -9.93
C GLU A 14 0.64 0.14 -8.91
N ARG A 15 -0.56 -0.39 -9.20
CA ARG A 15 -1.69 -0.37 -8.26
C ARG A 15 -1.49 -1.50 -7.24
N HIS A 16 -1.47 -1.15 -5.98
CA HIS A 16 -1.36 -2.10 -4.88
C HIS A 16 -2.61 -2.06 -4.00
N HIS A 17 -3.19 -3.22 -3.72
CA HIS A 17 -4.32 -3.36 -2.81
C HIS A 17 -3.86 -3.36 -1.35
N ILE A 18 -4.36 -2.43 -0.54
CA ILE A 18 -4.07 -2.34 0.91
C ILE A 18 -4.65 -3.55 1.64
N VAL A 19 -5.91 -3.89 1.35
CA VAL A 19 -6.53 -5.17 1.68
C VAL A 19 -6.58 -6.00 0.41
N SER A 20 -5.91 -7.15 0.42
CA SER A 20 -5.86 -8.06 -0.72
C SER A 20 -7.24 -8.57 -1.11
N ARG A 21 -7.41 -8.92 -2.40
CA ARG A 21 -8.68 -9.45 -2.93
C ARG A 21 -9.10 -10.75 -2.27
N SER A 22 -8.15 -11.62 -1.89
CA SER A 22 -8.42 -12.87 -1.16
C SER A 22 -8.99 -12.62 0.23
N LYS A 23 -8.75 -11.44 0.81
CA LYS A 23 -9.26 -11.00 2.12
C LYS A 23 -10.45 -10.04 2.01
N GLY A 24 -11.08 -9.99 0.83
CA GLY A 24 -12.30 -9.22 0.59
C GLY A 24 -12.09 -7.75 0.18
N GLY A 25 -10.86 -7.30 -0.04
CA GLY A 25 -10.61 -5.94 -0.53
C GLY A 25 -10.99 -5.77 -2.01
N GLY A 26 -11.62 -4.64 -2.34
CA GLY A 26 -12.09 -4.34 -3.69
C GLY A 26 -11.17 -3.39 -4.46
N ASN A 27 -11.68 -2.85 -5.57
CA ASN A 27 -10.93 -1.94 -6.47
C ASN A 27 -11.21 -0.44 -6.22
N GLU A 28 -11.86 -0.13 -5.09
CA GLU A 28 -12.10 1.23 -4.63
C GLU A 28 -10.80 1.99 -4.33
N ASN A 29 -10.81 3.30 -4.58
CA ASN A 29 -9.64 4.16 -4.36
C ASN A 29 -9.16 4.14 -2.90
N SER A 30 -10.06 3.92 -1.94
CA SER A 30 -9.69 3.78 -0.52
C SER A 30 -8.89 2.51 -0.21
N ASN A 31 -8.92 1.51 -1.09
CA ASN A 31 -8.20 0.25 -0.94
C ASN A 31 -6.99 0.13 -1.87
N ILE A 32 -6.70 1.16 -2.66
CA ILE A 32 -5.59 1.13 -3.63
C ILE A 32 -4.63 2.27 -3.36
N CYS A 33 -3.34 1.97 -3.35
CA CYS A 33 -2.28 2.95 -3.49
C CYS A 33 -1.49 2.73 -4.78
N GLU A 34 -0.96 3.81 -5.33
CA GLU A 34 -0.11 3.79 -6.53
C GLU A 34 1.33 3.97 -6.09
N ILE A 35 2.11 2.91 -6.23
CA ILE A 35 3.47 2.82 -5.67
C ILE A 35 4.45 2.34 -6.73
N CYS A 36 5.72 2.69 -6.58
CA CYS A 36 6.73 2.22 -7.51
C CYS A 36 7.04 0.72 -7.29
N PRO A 37 7.61 0.02 -8.30
CA PRO A 37 7.96 -1.39 -8.18
C PRO A 37 8.84 -1.73 -6.97
N ASN A 38 9.74 -0.83 -6.58
CA ASN A 38 10.59 -1.03 -5.41
C ASN A 38 9.76 -1.05 -4.11
N CYS A 39 8.90 -0.04 -3.90
CA CYS A 39 8.01 -0.01 -2.74
C CYS A 39 7.02 -1.18 -2.77
N HIS A 40 6.55 -1.57 -3.95
CA HIS A 40 5.63 -2.69 -4.12
C HIS A 40 6.23 -4.01 -3.63
N VAL A 41 7.48 -4.30 -4.02
CA VAL A 41 8.20 -5.48 -3.53
C VAL A 41 8.41 -5.41 -2.01
N LEU A 42 8.73 -4.25 -1.45
CA LEU A 42 8.91 -4.10 0.00
C LEU A 42 7.60 -4.35 0.78
N VAL A 43 6.45 -3.92 0.25
CA VAL A 43 5.14 -4.27 0.85
C VAL A 43 4.88 -5.77 0.77
N HIS A 44 5.14 -6.39 -0.38
CA HIS A 44 5.01 -7.85 -0.54
C HIS A 44 6.00 -8.67 0.29
N ARG A 45 7.11 -8.08 0.75
CA ARG A 45 8.03 -8.69 1.72
C ARG A 45 7.64 -8.43 3.18
N GLY A 46 6.61 -7.62 3.41
CA GLY A 46 6.25 -7.16 4.75
C GLY A 46 7.29 -6.23 5.37
N GLU A 47 8.16 -5.60 4.58
CA GLU A 47 9.12 -4.60 5.06
C GLU A 47 8.47 -3.21 5.18
N ILE A 48 7.40 -2.96 4.41
CA ILE A 48 6.54 -1.78 4.53
C ILE A 48 5.11 -2.25 4.83
N ILE A 49 4.50 -1.69 5.86
CA ILE A 49 3.12 -1.98 6.25
C ILE A 49 2.26 -0.77 5.89
N VAL A 50 1.34 -0.96 4.96
CA VAL A 50 0.38 0.08 4.58
C VAL A 50 -0.88 -0.07 5.44
N ASP A 51 -1.18 0.93 6.26
CA ASP A 51 -2.40 0.92 7.06
C ASP A 51 -3.61 1.38 6.26
N GLY A 52 -3.51 2.53 5.60
CA GLY A 52 -4.66 3.04 4.85
C GLY A 52 -4.54 4.49 4.45
N TRP A 53 -5.56 4.95 3.73
CA TRP A 53 -5.77 6.35 3.44
C TRP A 53 -6.53 7.03 4.59
N TYR A 54 -5.98 8.13 5.09
CA TYR A 54 -6.58 8.94 6.15
C TYR A 54 -6.76 10.38 5.69
N HIS A 55 -7.83 11.03 6.16
CA HIS A 55 -8.11 12.41 5.82
C HIS A 55 -7.39 13.37 6.79
N SER A 56 -6.65 14.33 6.24
CA SER A 56 -6.03 15.43 6.96
C SER A 56 -6.57 16.77 6.45
N THR A 57 -6.21 17.88 7.09
CA THR A 57 -6.52 19.23 6.59
C THR A 57 -5.86 19.54 5.24
N GLY A 58 -4.80 18.82 4.87
CA GLY A 58 -4.12 18.91 3.57
C GLY A 58 -4.61 17.92 2.52
N GLY A 59 -5.68 17.16 2.80
CA GLY A 59 -6.19 16.10 1.94
C GLY A 59 -5.85 14.70 2.46
N TYR A 60 -5.98 13.69 1.60
CA TYR A 60 -5.71 12.30 1.96
C TYR A 60 -4.21 12.01 2.04
N ILE A 61 -3.80 11.32 3.10
CA ILE A 61 -2.45 10.83 3.31
C ILE A 61 -2.46 9.30 3.40
N LEU A 62 -1.48 8.66 2.78
CA LEU A 62 -1.25 7.24 2.96
C LEU A 62 -0.46 7.04 4.25
N VAL A 63 -1.03 6.34 5.22
CA VAL A 63 -0.37 6.07 6.50
C VAL A 63 0.32 4.71 6.44
N LEU A 64 1.60 4.72 6.80
CA LEU A 64 2.39 3.53 7.05
C LEU A 64 2.36 3.21 8.55
N SER A 65 2.45 1.94 8.89
CA SER A 65 2.38 1.48 10.28
C SER A 65 3.59 0.62 10.65
N GLU A 66 3.83 0.51 11.95
CA GLU A 66 4.73 -0.48 12.55
C GLU A 66 3.93 -1.63 13.19
N ASP A 67 2.60 -1.58 13.13
CA ASP A 67 1.72 -2.64 13.62
C ASP A 67 1.78 -3.85 12.67
N GLU A 68 2.61 -4.81 13.05
CA GLU A 68 2.82 -6.09 12.39
C GLU A 68 1.52 -6.87 12.11
N SER A 69 0.44 -6.66 12.89
CA SER A 69 -0.84 -7.33 12.65
C SER A 69 -1.49 -6.89 11.33
N LEU A 70 -1.16 -5.70 10.83
CA LEU A 70 -1.71 -5.18 9.58
C LEU A 70 -1.04 -5.80 8.34
N LYS A 71 0.11 -6.48 8.50
CA LYS A 71 0.73 -7.28 7.41
C LYS A 71 -0.22 -8.33 6.85
N ASP A 72 -1.16 -8.80 7.68
CA ASP A 72 -2.18 -9.75 7.27
C ASP A 72 -3.33 -9.13 6.49
N ARG A 73 -3.28 -7.86 6.11
CA ARG A 73 -4.29 -7.26 5.22
C ARG A 73 -3.89 -7.37 3.76
N CYS A 74 -2.61 -7.15 3.46
CA CYS A 74 -2.08 -7.31 2.12
C CYS A 74 -1.65 -8.76 1.85
N TRP A 75 -1.33 -9.07 0.59
CA TRP A 75 -0.67 -10.32 0.23
C TRP A 75 0.84 -10.17 0.43
N ILE A 76 1.45 -11.11 1.13
CA ILE A 76 2.88 -11.15 1.39
C ILE A 76 3.44 -12.44 0.79
N VAL A 77 4.52 -12.32 0.04
CA VAL A 77 5.21 -13.46 -0.58
C VAL A 77 5.65 -14.43 0.52
N GLY A 78 5.21 -15.68 0.41
CA GLY A 78 5.59 -16.75 1.33
C GLY A 78 4.87 -16.75 2.68
N LYS A 79 3.79 -15.95 2.85
CA LYS A 79 2.95 -15.96 4.05
C LYS A 79 1.72 -16.89 3.95
N ASP A 80 1.58 -17.62 2.85
CA ASP A 80 0.53 -18.63 2.61
C ASP A 80 1.17 -19.94 2.11
#